data_AF-I6ASL4-F1
#
_entry.id   AF-I6ASL4-F1
#
_cell.length_a   1.000
_cell.length_b   1.000
_cell.length_c   1.000
_cell.angle_alpha   90.00
_cell.angle_beta   90.00
_cell.angle_gamma   90.00
#
_symmetry.space_group_name_H-M   'P 1'
#
loop_
_entity.id
_entity.type
_entity.pdbx_description
1 polymer ?
#
loop_
_entity_poly.entity_id
_entity_poly.type
_entity_poly.pdbx_seq_one_letter_code
_entity_poly.pdbx_strand_id
1 'polypeptide(L)'
;MPKPAQHLPDANPPFRHPGGFTLIELLTVIAIIGILAAIIIPTVARVRNSARTAACLSNLRQIALAGQMYANDNKMNLVPICRGTGATDAGTWRIPLAPYLGLDENKLGAGGVLTCPGDLATFGPYTSANEQGFRPASYGINKTIGIHEYLGSVKGQKFTDVKRPSQTIFICDITNAGNTTAAPSAWTDRRANAEVKSYGYAYFPGDSHFDGSDAWDVFPRHSGKANVAFYDGRAKTLDVQKDLVEKQAGDPGCLFMNN
;
A
#
# COMPACT_ATOMS: atom_id res chain seq x y z
N MET A 1 98.48 28.05 -1.63
CA MET A 1 97.83 27.08 -0.71
C MET A 1 96.54 27.70 -0.19
N PRO A 2 95.48 26.91 0.08
CA PRO A 2 94.08 27.23 -0.24
C PRO A 2 93.41 28.21 0.74
N LYS A 3 92.44 28.97 0.22
CA LYS A 3 91.53 29.86 0.98
C LYS A 3 90.60 29.01 1.86
N PRO A 4 90.36 29.38 3.15
CA PRO A 4 89.39 28.68 3.97
C PRO A 4 87.96 28.97 3.48
N ALA A 5 87.18 27.91 3.29
CA ALA A 5 85.79 27.99 2.90
C ALA A 5 84.95 28.57 4.05
N GLN A 6 84.23 29.66 3.77
CA GLN A 6 83.26 30.24 4.70
C GLN A 6 81.98 29.40 4.67
N HIS A 7 81.64 28.81 5.81
CA HIS A 7 80.43 28.03 6.02
C HIS A 7 79.23 29.00 6.09
N LEU A 8 78.33 28.93 5.10
CA LEU A 8 77.04 29.62 5.12
C LEU A 8 76.07 28.83 6.02
N PRO A 9 75.34 29.48 6.94
CA PRO A 9 74.35 28.80 7.76
C PRO A 9 73.15 28.37 6.90
N ASP A 10 72.74 27.10 7.06
CA ASP A 10 71.55 26.53 6.44
C ASP A 10 70.30 27.30 6.91
N ALA A 11 69.68 28.05 6.00
CA ALA A 11 68.41 28.71 6.26
C ALA A 11 67.29 27.66 6.32
N ASN A 12 66.95 27.22 7.53
CA ASN A 12 65.82 26.33 7.77
C ASN A 12 64.53 27.08 7.42
N PRO A 13 63.70 26.63 6.45
CA PRO A 13 62.47 27.32 6.11
C PRO A 13 61.52 27.33 7.32
N PRO A 14 60.83 28.44 7.61
CA PRO A 14 59.93 28.48 8.75
C PRO A 14 58.82 27.45 8.55
N PHE A 15 58.66 26.55 9.53
CA PHE A 15 57.51 25.66 9.60
C PHE A 15 56.24 26.50 9.56
N ARG A 16 55.52 26.46 8.44
CA ARG A 16 54.18 27.06 8.36
C ARG A 16 53.30 26.30 9.35
N HIS A 17 52.94 26.95 10.45
CA HIS A 17 51.93 26.40 11.35
C HIS A 17 50.63 26.17 10.56
N PRO A 18 50.07 24.96 10.56
CA PRO A 18 48.72 24.75 10.08
C PRO A 18 47.80 25.68 10.87
N GLY A 19 46.99 26.49 10.18
CA GLY A 19 46.01 27.37 10.84
C GLY A 19 45.11 26.54 11.76
N GLY A 20 45.01 26.96 13.03
CA GLY A 20 44.14 26.31 14.01
C GLY A 20 42.68 26.66 13.72
N PHE A 21 41.81 25.66 13.82
CA PHE A 21 40.36 25.83 13.65
C PHE A 21 39.80 26.65 14.82
N THR A 22 39.07 27.72 14.53
CA THR A 22 38.50 28.60 15.55
C THR A 22 37.17 28.07 16.06
N LEU A 23 36.81 28.42 17.30
CA LEU A 23 35.55 28.00 17.92
C LEU A 23 34.33 28.56 17.15
N ILE A 24 34.46 29.74 16.54
CA ILE A 24 33.41 30.35 15.72
C ILE A 24 33.19 29.61 14.39
N GLU A 25 34.26 29.13 13.74
CA GLU A 25 34.14 28.31 12.53
C GLU A 25 33.40 27.00 12.85
N LEU A 26 33.70 26.36 13.98
CA LEU A 26 32.97 25.15 14.39
C LEU A 26 31.50 25.44 14.72
N LEU A 27 31.25 26.53 15.46
CA LEU A 27 29.91 26.91 15.89
C LEU A 27 29.00 27.27 14.72
N THR A 28 29.51 28.00 13.73
CA THR A 28 28.73 28.34 12.53
C THR A 28 28.40 27.12 11.69
N VAL A 29 29.31 26.15 11.56
CA VAL A 29 29.06 24.91 10.81
C VAL A 29 27.96 24.08 11.47
N ILE A 30 28.03 23.85 12.79
CA ILE A 30 26.97 23.11 13.49
C ILE A 30 25.63 23.84 13.42
N ALA A 31 25.64 25.18 13.45
CA ALA A 31 24.42 25.98 13.30
C ALA A 31 23.78 25.79 11.92
N ILE A 32 24.58 25.84 10.85
CA ILE A 32 24.09 25.62 9.48
C ILE A 32 23.58 24.18 9.32
N ILE A 33 24.31 23.17 9.79
CA ILE A 33 23.85 21.76 9.76
C ILE A 33 22.53 21.62 10.52
N GLY A 34 22.40 22.25 11.69
CA GLY A 34 21.17 22.24 12.48
C GLY A 34 19.97 22.82 11.72
N ILE A 35 20.15 23.97 11.06
CA ILE A 35 19.10 24.61 10.25
C ILE A 35 18.70 23.71 9.07
N LEU A 36 19.67 23.15 8.35
CA LEU A 36 19.41 22.26 7.21
C LEU A 36 18.67 20.99 7.66
N ALA A 37 19.12 20.36 8.75
CA ALA A 37 18.49 19.16 9.29
C ALA A 37 17.04 19.42 9.72
N ALA A 38 16.77 20.56 10.37
CA ALA A 38 15.43 20.94 10.80
C ALA A 38 14.42 21.04 9.65
N ILE A 39 14.85 21.45 8.46
CA ILE A 39 14.00 21.55 7.26
C ILE A 39 13.89 20.20 6.53
N ILE A 40 14.99 19.45 6.45
CA ILE A 40 15.07 18.21 5.67
C ILE A 40 14.26 17.08 6.31
N ILE A 41 14.34 16.89 7.63
CA ILE A 41 13.67 15.78 8.34
C ILE A 41 12.15 15.71 8.06
N PRO A 42 11.36 16.78 8.29
CA PRO A 42 9.91 16.73 8.03
C PRO A 42 9.60 16.59 6.53
N THR A 43 10.42 17.20 5.68
CA THR A 43 10.24 17.16 4.22
C THR A 43 10.45 15.74 3.67
N VAL A 44 11.52 15.07 4.08
CA VAL A 44 11.83 13.69 3.66
C VAL A 44 10.73 12.72 4.08
N ALA A 45 10.17 12.88 5.29
CA ALA A 45 9.04 12.06 5.75
C ALA A 45 7.81 12.20 4.84
N ARG A 46 7.46 13.43 4.46
CA ARG A 46 6.36 13.69 3.51
C ARG A 46 6.65 13.09 2.13
N VAL A 47 7.85 13.29 1.60
CA VAL A 47 8.26 12.73 0.29
C VAL A 47 8.17 11.20 0.29
N ARG A 48 8.65 10.54 1.35
CA ARG A 48 8.57 9.09 1.50
C ARG A 48 7.12 8.59 1.50
N ASN A 49 6.22 9.29 2.19
CA ASN A 49 4.80 8.95 2.20
C ASN A 49 4.16 9.12 0.80
N SER A 50 4.46 10.21 0.10
CA SER A 50 4.01 10.39 -1.30
C SER A 50 4.53 9.30 -2.23
N ALA A 51 5.80 8.89 -2.09
CA ALA A 51 6.38 7.79 -2.86
C ALA A 51 5.67 6.45 -2.58
N ARG A 52 5.38 6.15 -1.32
CA ARG A 52 4.60 4.95 -0.93
C ARG A 52 3.19 4.97 -1.52
N THR A 53 2.52 6.12 -1.50
CA THR A 53 1.20 6.28 -2.15
C THR A 53 1.27 6.05 -3.65
N ALA A 54 2.26 6.61 -4.33
CA ALA A 54 2.45 6.42 -5.77
C ALA A 54 2.74 4.96 -6.13
N ALA A 55 3.60 4.29 -5.36
CA ALA A 55 3.89 2.86 -5.53
C ALA A 55 2.64 1.98 -5.29
N CYS A 56 1.86 2.28 -4.24
CA CYS A 56 0.59 1.60 -3.98
C CYS A 56 -0.41 1.77 -5.14
N LEU A 57 -0.55 2.98 -5.68
CA LEU A 57 -1.39 3.22 -6.86
C LEU A 57 -0.90 2.42 -8.08
N SER A 58 0.42 2.32 -8.29
CA SER A 58 0.97 1.51 -9.38
C SER A 58 0.64 0.03 -9.20
N ASN A 59 0.78 -0.50 -7.97
CA ASN A 59 0.40 -1.87 -7.64
C ASN A 59 -1.08 -2.14 -7.94
N LEU A 60 -1.98 -1.27 -7.48
CA LEU A 60 -3.42 -1.40 -7.73
C LEU A 60 -3.77 -1.34 -9.22
N ARG A 61 -3.08 -0.51 -10.03
CA ARG A 61 -3.25 -0.51 -11.50
C ARG A 61 -2.83 -1.83 -12.11
N GLN A 62 -1.67 -2.36 -11.72
CA GLN A 62 -1.19 -3.65 -12.22
C GLN A 62 -2.17 -4.78 -11.88
N ILE A 63 -2.71 -4.79 -10.66
CA ILE A 63 -3.72 -5.78 -10.25
C ILE A 63 -5.03 -5.61 -11.03
N ALA A 64 -5.50 -4.39 -11.24
CA ALA A 64 -6.71 -4.14 -12.02
C ALA A 64 -6.56 -4.55 -13.49
N LEU A 65 -5.42 -4.26 -14.11
CA LEU A 65 -5.09 -4.72 -15.46
C LEU A 65 -5.03 -6.26 -15.53
N ALA A 66 -4.39 -6.91 -14.54
CA ALA A 66 -4.39 -8.37 -14.43
C ALA A 66 -5.82 -8.93 -14.34
N GLY A 67 -6.72 -8.25 -13.61
CA GLY A 67 -8.14 -8.60 -13.54
C GLY A 67 -8.85 -8.54 -14.89
N GLN A 68 -8.53 -7.54 -15.73
CA GLN A 68 -9.07 -7.43 -17.08
C GLN A 68 -8.54 -8.52 -18.02
N MET A 69 -7.23 -8.79 -17.96
CA MET A 69 -6.61 -9.87 -18.73
C MET A 69 -7.21 -11.22 -18.36
N TYR A 70 -7.36 -11.47 -17.06
CA TYR A 70 -8.06 -12.65 -16.56
C TYR A 70 -9.49 -12.75 -17.11
N ALA A 71 -10.27 -11.67 -17.06
CA ALA A 71 -11.64 -11.68 -17.56
C ALA A 71 -11.69 -12.01 -19.06
N ASN A 72 -10.81 -11.41 -19.86
CA ASN A 72 -10.69 -11.68 -21.29
C ASN A 72 -10.44 -13.17 -21.56
N ASP A 73 -9.53 -13.79 -20.83
CA ASP A 73 -9.15 -15.19 -21.03
C ASP A 73 -10.19 -16.17 -20.44
N ASN A 74 -11.05 -15.70 -19.52
CA ASN A 74 -12.01 -16.52 -18.80
C ASN A 74 -13.47 -16.22 -19.19
N LYS A 75 -13.76 -16.00 -20.49
CA LYS A 75 -15.13 -15.78 -21.02
C LYS A 75 -15.84 -14.60 -20.35
N MET A 76 -15.10 -13.53 -20.08
CA MET A 76 -15.54 -12.33 -19.37
C MET A 76 -15.96 -12.56 -17.92
N ASN A 77 -15.63 -13.69 -17.30
CA ASN A 77 -15.94 -13.89 -15.88
C ASN A 77 -15.13 -12.93 -15.00
N LEU A 78 -15.77 -12.37 -13.98
CA LEU A 78 -15.06 -11.61 -12.95
C LEU A 78 -14.05 -12.49 -12.19
N VAL A 79 -13.02 -11.83 -11.66
CA VAL A 79 -12.08 -12.45 -10.74
C VAL A 79 -12.85 -12.88 -9.49
N PRO A 80 -12.82 -14.16 -9.11
CA PRO A 80 -13.47 -14.60 -7.89
C PRO A 80 -12.70 -14.07 -6.66
N ILE A 81 -13.42 -13.67 -5.61
CA ILE A 81 -12.82 -13.40 -4.30
C ILE A 81 -12.26 -14.70 -3.72
N CYS A 82 -13.10 -15.74 -3.73
CA CYS A 82 -12.72 -17.11 -3.46
C CYS A 82 -13.54 -18.11 -4.31
N ARG A 83 -12.93 -19.24 -4.66
CA ARG A 83 -13.57 -20.41 -5.29
C ARG A 83 -13.51 -21.64 -4.38
N GLY A 84 -14.61 -22.39 -4.33
CA GLY A 84 -14.73 -23.63 -3.55
C GLY A 84 -15.03 -23.42 -2.07
N THR A 85 -15.44 -24.51 -1.40
CA THR A 85 -15.78 -24.56 0.03
C THR A 85 -14.67 -25.18 0.89
N GLY A 86 -13.53 -25.53 0.29
CA GLY A 86 -12.39 -26.16 0.97
C GLY A 86 -11.31 -25.17 1.40
N ALA A 87 -10.63 -25.48 2.49
CA ALA A 87 -9.55 -24.73 3.14
C ALA A 87 -8.23 -24.66 2.32
N THR A 88 -8.29 -24.30 1.05
CA THR A 88 -7.10 -24.21 0.18
C THR A 88 -7.01 -22.84 -0.47
N ASP A 89 -5.83 -22.22 -0.40
CA ASP A 89 -5.51 -20.90 -0.96
C ASP A 89 -5.80 -20.81 -2.47
N ALA A 90 -5.86 -21.96 -3.16
CA ALA A 90 -6.27 -22.15 -4.56
C ALA A 90 -7.59 -21.47 -4.95
N GLY A 91 -8.43 -21.10 -3.98
CA GLY A 91 -9.67 -20.39 -4.21
C GLY A 91 -9.51 -18.87 -4.39
N THR A 92 -8.51 -18.22 -3.78
CA THR A 92 -8.52 -16.76 -3.61
C THR A 92 -8.21 -15.98 -4.88
N TRP A 93 -8.58 -14.70 -4.97
CA TRP A 93 -8.32 -13.86 -6.14
C TRP A 93 -6.85 -13.74 -6.56
N ARG A 94 -5.91 -13.99 -5.64
CA ARG A 94 -4.48 -13.85 -5.93
C ARG A 94 -3.97 -14.94 -6.85
N ILE A 95 -4.42 -16.18 -6.67
CA ILE A 95 -4.04 -17.34 -7.50
C ILE A 95 -4.39 -17.11 -8.98
N PRO A 96 -5.65 -16.82 -9.37
CA PRO A 96 -5.99 -16.61 -10.77
C PRO A 96 -5.32 -15.38 -11.37
N LEU A 97 -4.89 -14.40 -10.57
CA LEU A 97 -4.16 -13.23 -11.05
C LEU A 97 -2.63 -13.42 -11.10
N ALA A 98 -2.09 -14.42 -10.41
CA ALA A 98 -0.65 -14.64 -10.31
C ALA A 98 0.05 -14.73 -11.68
N PRO A 99 -0.45 -15.47 -12.69
CA PRO A 99 0.21 -15.57 -13.99
C PRO A 99 0.29 -14.22 -14.72
N TYR A 100 -0.76 -13.40 -14.61
CA TYR A 100 -0.83 -12.08 -15.25
C TYR A 100 0.04 -11.03 -14.55
N LEU A 101 0.40 -11.29 -13.29
CA LEU A 101 1.30 -10.45 -12.49
C LEU A 101 2.75 -10.95 -12.51
N GLY A 102 3.04 -12.05 -13.23
CA GLY A 102 4.36 -12.68 -13.26
C GLY A 102 4.78 -13.28 -11.92
N LEU A 103 3.81 -13.74 -11.12
CA LEU A 103 4.03 -14.31 -9.80
C LEU A 103 3.90 -15.84 -9.82
N ASP A 104 4.66 -16.50 -8.96
CA ASP A 104 4.50 -17.93 -8.65
C ASP A 104 3.30 -18.09 -7.71
N GLU A 105 2.30 -18.85 -8.14
CA GLU A 105 1.07 -19.12 -7.38
C GLU A 105 1.31 -19.79 -6.02
N ASN A 106 2.45 -20.47 -5.86
CA ASN A 106 2.86 -21.09 -4.61
C ASN A 106 3.57 -20.11 -3.66
N LYS A 107 3.83 -18.87 -4.11
CA LYS A 107 4.57 -17.83 -3.39
C LYS A 107 3.84 -16.49 -3.34
N LEU A 108 2.52 -16.53 -3.17
CA LEU A 108 1.65 -15.34 -3.03
C LEU A 108 1.65 -14.73 -1.62
N GLY A 109 2.74 -14.96 -0.88
CA GLY A 109 3.00 -14.34 0.42
C GLY A 109 3.19 -12.82 0.31
N ALA A 110 3.41 -12.17 1.45
CA ALA A 110 3.61 -10.72 1.47
C ALA A 110 4.90 -10.32 0.75
N GLY A 111 4.76 -9.39 -0.20
CA GLY A 111 5.84 -8.89 -1.05
C GLY A 111 5.35 -8.41 -2.41
N GLY A 112 6.14 -7.54 -3.03
CA GLY A 112 5.94 -7.08 -4.41
C GLY A 112 4.61 -6.38 -4.65
N VAL A 113 4.01 -6.64 -5.82
CA VAL A 113 2.80 -5.96 -6.31
C VAL A 113 1.57 -6.20 -5.42
N LEU A 114 1.53 -7.29 -4.64
CA LEU A 114 0.41 -7.65 -3.77
C LEU A 114 0.44 -6.97 -2.39
N THR A 115 1.48 -6.18 -2.10
CA THR A 115 1.67 -5.54 -0.80
C THR A 115 1.81 -4.03 -0.94
N CYS A 116 1.10 -3.30 -0.08
CA CYS A 116 1.21 -1.86 -0.03
C CYS A 116 2.50 -1.48 0.72
N PRO A 117 3.39 -0.65 0.16
CA PRO A 117 4.63 -0.24 0.83
C PRO A 117 4.40 0.74 2.00
N GLY A 118 3.17 1.22 2.16
CA GLY A 118 2.70 1.95 3.35
C GLY A 118 2.04 1.04 4.39
N ASP A 119 1.93 -0.27 4.14
CA ASP A 119 1.40 -1.21 5.11
C ASP A 119 2.43 -1.47 6.21
N LEU A 120 2.02 -1.24 7.45
CA LEU A 120 2.88 -1.39 8.63
C LEU A 120 2.66 -2.73 9.31
N ALA A 121 1.62 -3.48 8.92
CA ALA A 121 1.48 -4.86 9.35
C ALA A 121 2.69 -5.64 8.82
N THR A 122 3.54 -6.11 9.73
CA THR A 122 4.67 -6.99 9.41
C THR A 122 4.09 -8.33 8.96
N PHE A 123 3.64 -8.40 7.72
CA PHE A 123 3.35 -9.66 7.10
C PHE A 123 4.71 -10.31 6.84
N GLY A 124 5.18 -11.09 7.81
CA GLY A 124 6.28 -12.01 7.54
C GLY A 124 5.94 -12.83 6.27
N PRO A 125 6.94 -13.22 5.47
CA PRO A 125 6.76 -13.88 4.18
C PRO A 125 5.96 -15.20 4.23
N TYR A 126 5.54 -15.66 5.41
CA TYR A 126 4.78 -16.89 5.63
C TYR A 126 3.73 -16.75 6.72
N THR A 127 2.94 -15.67 6.70
CA THR A 127 1.70 -15.70 7.50
C THR A 127 0.83 -16.85 6.98
N SER A 128 0.53 -17.79 7.88
CA SER A 128 -0.35 -18.92 7.59
C SER A 128 -1.66 -18.40 7.02
N ALA A 129 -2.10 -19.06 5.94
CA ALA A 129 -3.45 -18.92 5.45
C ALA A 129 -4.44 -19.19 6.60
N ASN A 130 -5.59 -18.53 6.60
CA ASN A 130 -6.68 -18.93 7.48
C ASN A 130 -7.29 -20.27 7.02
N GLU A 131 -8.30 -20.75 7.76
CA GLU A 131 -9.04 -21.97 7.44
C GLU A 131 -9.75 -21.94 6.07
N GLN A 132 -9.79 -20.80 5.38
CA GLN A 132 -10.37 -20.64 4.05
C GLN A 132 -9.29 -20.48 2.96
N GLY A 133 -8.01 -20.62 3.34
CA GLY A 133 -6.89 -20.43 2.42
C GLY A 133 -6.44 -18.98 2.27
N PHE A 134 -7.16 -17.98 2.82
CA PHE A 134 -6.77 -16.58 2.62
C PHE A 134 -5.49 -16.22 3.38
N ARG A 135 -4.57 -15.60 2.64
CA ARG A 135 -3.40 -14.94 3.22
C ARG A 135 -3.70 -13.49 3.60
N PRO A 136 -3.00 -12.96 4.61
CA PRO A 136 -3.04 -11.55 4.94
C PRO A 136 -2.80 -10.63 3.75
N ALA A 137 -3.52 -9.52 3.73
CA ALA A 137 -3.62 -8.67 2.55
C ALA A 137 -3.62 -7.17 2.85
N SER A 138 -2.78 -6.45 2.09
CA SER A 138 -2.88 -4.99 1.98
C SER A 138 -4.06 -4.55 1.12
N TYR A 139 -4.48 -5.41 0.18
CA TYR A 139 -5.50 -5.11 -0.83
C TYR A 139 -6.67 -6.10 -0.79
N GLY A 140 -7.89 -5.59 -0.98
CA GLY A 140 -9.12 -6.37 -0.99
C GLY A 140 -9.95 -6.12 -2.24
N ILE A 141 -10.43 -7.20 -2.87
CA ILE A 141 -11.44 -7.11 -3.92
C ILE A 141 -12.77 -6.67 -3.32
N ASN A 142 -13.52 -5.88 -4.07
CA ASN A 142 -14.83 -5.42 -3.66
C ASN A 142 -15.81 -6.59 -3.42
N LYS A 143 -16.21 -6.80 -2.16
CA LYS A 143 -17.15 -7.86 -1.75
C LYS A 143 -18.55 -7.69 -2.32
N THR A 144 -19.00 -6.45 -2.53
CA THR A 144 -20.36 -6.15 -2.98
C THR A 144 -20.65 -6.66 -4.39
N ILE A 145 -19.60 -6.80 -5.21
CA ILE A 145 -19.70 -7.26 -6.61
C ILE A 145 -18.93 -8.56 -6.83
N GLY A 146 -17.83 -8.77 -6.10
CA GLY A 146 -17.00 -9.96 -6.28
C GLY A 146 -17.70 -11.26 -5.90
N ILE A 147 -17.28 -12.34 -6.56
CA ILE A 147 -17.87 -13.68 -6.36
C ILE A 147 -17.21 -14.32 -5.14
N HIS A 148 -17.99 -14.59 -4.09
CA HIS A 148 -17.53 -15.25 -2.87
C HIS A 148 -18.19 -16.63 -2.69
N GLU A 149 -17.67 -17.65 -3.38
CA GLU A 149 -18.33 -18.97 -3.45
C GLU A 149 -18.50 -19.65 -2.07
N TYR A 150 -17.56 -19.45 -1.13
CA TYR A 150 -17.65 -20.00 0.24
C TYR A 150 -18.87 -19.50 1.03
N LEU A 151 -19.31 -18.26 0.78
CA LEU A 151 -20.46 -17.65 1.47
C LEU A 151 -21.77 -17.88 0.71
N GLY A 152 -21.79 -18.81 -0.25
CA GLY A 152 -22.97 -19.11 -1.06
C GLY A 152 -23.36 -18.02 -2.06
N SER A 153 -22.50 -17.02 -2.31
CA SER A 153 -22.72 -16.05 -3.39
C SER A 153 -22.64 -16.75 -4.75
N VAL A 154 -23.73 -16.67 -5.51
CA VAL A 154 -23.94 -17.44 -6.74
C VAL A 154 -23.06 -16.95 -7.89
N LYS A 155 -22.60 -17.93 -8.68
CA LYS A 155 -21.64 -17.89 -9.78
C LYS A 155 -22.07 -17.04 -10.98
N GLY A 156 -21.07 -16.45 -11.65
CA GLY A 156 -21.16 -16.08 -13.06
C GLY A 156 -21.34 -14.59 -13.37
N GLN A 157 -21.02 -13.69 -12.43
CA GLN A 157 -20.94 -12.27 -12.79
C GLN A 157 -19.84 -12.06 -13.82
N LYS A 158 -20.23 -11.46 -14.95
CA LYS A 158 -19.32 -11.11 -16.01
C LYS A 158 -18.86 -9.68 -15.85
N PHE A 159 -17.68 -9.40 -16.36
CA PHE A 159 -17.16 -8.05 -16.49
C PHE A 159 -18.11 -7.15 -17.29
N THR A 160 -18.85 -7.71 -18.24
CA THR A 160 -19.90 -7.00 -19.00
C THR A 160 -21.11 -6.59 -18.17
N ASP A 161 -21.30 -7.20 -16.99
CA ASP A 161 -22.42 -6.88 -16.11
C ASP A 161 -22.11 -5.68 -15.21
N VAL A 162 -20.85 -5.24 -15.15
CA VAL A 162 -20.43 -4.02 -14.44
C VAL A 162 -20.87 -2.81 -15.28
N LYS A 163 -21.94 -2.14 -14.84
CA LYS A 163 -22.57 -1.05 -15.61
C LYS A 163 -21.66 0.17 -15.78
N ARG A 164 -20.82 0.45 -14.78
CA ARG A 164 -19.97 1.66 -14.72
C ARG A 164 -18.52 1.32 -14.39
N PRO A 165 -17.77 0.61 -15.27
CA PRO A 165 -16.44 0.09 -14.94
C PRO A 165 -15.43 1.15 -14.48
N SER A 166 -15.62 2.40 -14.90
CA SER A 166 -14.82 3.56 -14.53
C SER A 166 -15.11 4.17 -13.16
N GLN A 167 -16.24 3.80 -12.57
CA GLN A 167 -16.74 4.32 -11.30
C GLN A 167 -17.09 3.21 -10.32
N THR A 168 -16.81 1.96 -10.68
CA THR A 168 -17.01 0.81 -9.81
C THR A 168 -15.65 0.29 -9.35
N ILE A 169 -15.40 0.33 -8.05
CA ILE A 169 -14.18 -0.14 -7.41
C ILE A 169 -14.09 -1.65 -7.59
N PHE A 170 -12.95 -2.08 -8.15
CA PHE A 170 -12.57 -3.48 -8.27
C PHE A 170 -11.78 -3.93 -7.04
N ILE A 171 -10.74 -3.16 -6.67
CA ILE A 171 -9.81 -3.50 -5.59
C ILE A 171 -9.36 -2.25 -4.85
N CYS A 172 -9.14 -2.32 -3.55
CA CYS A 172 -8.73 -1.18 -2.72
C CYS A 172 -7.77 -1.55 -1.59
N ASP A 173 -7.14 -0.55 -0.98
CA ASP A 173 -6.47 -0.68 0.31
C ASP A 173 -7.46 -1.16 1.37
N ILE A 174 -7.06 -2.18 2.15
CA ILE A 174 -7.85 -2.68 3.26
C ILE A 174 -7.04 -2.79 4.56
N THR A 175 -7.77 -2.82 5.67
CA THR A 175 -7.26 -3.29 6.96
C THR A 175 -8.35 -3.97 7.77
N ASN A 176 -7.99 -4.63 8.88
CA ASN A 176 -8.93 -4.93 9.94
C ASN A 176 -9.16 -3.63 10.74
N ALA A 177 -10.19 -2.87 10.40
CA ALA A 177 -10.36 -1.52 10.91
C ALA A 177 -11.00 -1.54 12.30
N GLY A 178 -10.49 -0.68 13.17
CA GLY A 178 -11.04 -0.42 14.49
C GLY A 178 -11.66 0.96 14.59
N ASN A 179 -12.57 1.11 15.54
CA ASN A 179 -13.29 2.37 15.77
C ASN A 179 -14.10 2.82 14.53
N THR A 180 -14.67 1.87 13.80
CA THR A 180 -15.37 2.11 12.52
C THR A 180 -16.67 2.90 12.65
N THR A 181 -17.26 2.94 13.85
CA THR A 181 -18.40 3.80 14.18
C THR A 181 -18.06 5.30 14.25
N ALA A 182 -16.77 5.65 14.31
CA ALA A 182 -16.29 7.02 14.22
C ALA A 182 -15.99 7.42 12.76
N ALA A 183 -15.66 8.70 12.53
CA ALA A 183 -15.22 9.15 11.21
C ALA A 183 -13.94 8.39 10.76
N PRO A 184 -13.74 8.12 9.46
CA PRO A 184 -12.58 7.39 8.93
C PRO A 184 -11.21 7.94 9.34
N SER A 185 -11.12 9.23 9.67
CA SER A 185 -9.90 9.85 10.21
C SER A 185 -9.51 9.36 11.60
N ALA A 186 -10.44 8.77 12.35
CA ALA A 186 -10.26 8.25 13.70
C ALA A 186 -10.18 6.71 13.74
N TRP A 187 -10.20 6.05 12.58
CA TRP A 187 -10.08 4.60 12.49
C TRP A 187 -8.68 4.14 12.85
N THR A 188 -8.59 2.96 13.45
CA THR A 188 -7.32 2.34 13.84
C THR A 188 -7.05 1.09 13.02
N ASP A 189 -5.78 0.81 12.73
CA ASP A 189 -5.39 -0.47 12.14
C ASP A 189 -5.24 -1.51 13.26
N ARG A 190 -6.22 -2.40 13.43
CA ARG A 190 -6.19 -3.44 14.48
C ARG A 190 -5.11 -4.50 14.23
N ARG A 191 -4.56 -4.58 13.01
CA ARG A 191 -3.47 -5.52 12.67
C ARG A 191 -2.13 -5.14 13.29
N ALA A 192 -2.05 -4.01 14.00
CA ALA A 192 -0.94 -3.74 14.92
C ALA A 192 -0.82 -4.83 16.00
N ASN A 193 -1.91 -5.55 16.30
CA ASN A 193 -1.87 -6.82 17.02
C ASN A 193 -1.60 -7.97 16.03
N ALA A 194 -0.52 -8.73 16.24
CA ALA A 194 -0.06 -9.80 15.34
C ALA A 194 -1.08 -10.94 15.14
N GLU A 195 -2.07 -11.07 16.03
CA GLU A 195 -3.14 -12.06 15.91
C GLU A 195 -4.25 -11.63 14.93
N VAL A 196 -4.38 -10.33 14.66
CA VAL A 196 -5.46 -9.78 13.84
C VAL A 196 -4.97 -9.59 12.39
N LYS A 197 -5.66 -10.25 11.46
CA LYS A 197 -5.34 -10.25 10.02
C LYS A 197 -6.48 -9.61 9.22
N SER A 198 -6.16 -9.08 8.04
CA SER A 198 -7.13 -8.73 7.00
C SER A 198 -6.92 -9.65 5.82
N TYR A 199 -8.00 -10.09 5.18
CA TYR A 199 -7.92 -11.03 4.07
C TYR A 199 -8.52 -10.40 2.81
N GLY A 200 -8.22 -10.98 1.66
CA GLY A 200 -8.24 -10.34 0.34
C GLY A 200 -9.57 -9.80 -0.22
N TYR A 201 -10.54 -9.39 0.58
CA TYR A 201 -11.70 -8.63 0.14
C TYR A 201 -12.02 -7.45 1.05
N ALA A 202 -12.76 -6.50 0.49
CA ALA A 202 -13.11 -5.25 1.14
C ALA A 202 -14.61 -5.19 1.44
N TYR A 203 -14.94 -4.85 2.69
CA TYR A 203 -16.28 -4.38 3.03
C TYR A 203 -16.40 -2.88 2.73
N PHE A 204 -17.62 -2.46 2.42
CA PHE A 204 -17.99 -1.08 2.08
C PHE A 204 -19.21 -0.62 2.89
N PRO A 205 -19.46 0.70 2.98
CA PRO A 205 -20.61 1.24 3.70
C PRO A 205 -21.93 0.55 3.32
N GLY A 206 -22.70 0.16 4.33
CA GLY A 206 -23.96 -0.56 4.17
C GLY A 206 -23.81 -2.09 4.19
N ASP A 207 -22.60 -2.64 4.20
CA ASP A 207 -22.39 -4.05 4.54
C ASP A 207 -22.55 -4.27 6.06
N SER A 208 -23.17 -5.37 6.46
CA SER A 208 -23.40 -5.69 7.89
C SER A 208 -22.10 -5.82 8.70
N HIS A 209 -20.96 -6.00 8.05
CA HIS A 209 -19.66 -6.09 8.70
C HIS A 209 -18.86 -4.79 8.70
N PHE A 210 -19.22 -3.76 7.92
CA PHE A 210 -18.40 -2.54 7.74
C PHE A 210 -18.15 -1.75 9.04
N ASP A 211 -19.08 -1.83 10.00
CA ASP A 211 -18.97 -1.14 11.29
C ASP A 211 -18.71 -2.13 12.46
N GLY A 212 -18.09 -3.28 12.17
CA GLY A 212 -18.00 -4.44 13.07
C GLY A 212 -16.64 -4.73 13.71
N SER A 213 -16.60 -5.78 14.54
CA SER A 213 -15.38 -6.27 15.22
C SER A 213 -14.36 -6.96 14.31
N ASP A 214 -14.74 -7.35 13.09
CA ASP A 214 -13.94 -8.23 12.21
C ASP A 214 -13.90 -7.74 10.75
N ALA A 215 -13.93 -6.43 10.56
CA ALA A 215 -14.22 -5.79 9.30
C ALA A 215 -12.95 -5.50 8.48
N TRP A 216 -12.82 -6.12 7.30
CA TRP A 216 -11.76 -5.87 6.34
C TRP A 216 -12.11 -4.66 5.47
N ASP A 217 -12.19 -3.50 6.07
CA ASP A 217 -12.74 -2.31 5.42
C ASP A 217 -11.72 -1.63 4.53
N VAL A 218 -12.24 -0.93 3.52
CA VAL A 218 -11.48 0.07 2.76
C VAL A 218 -10.82 1.06 3.71
N PHE A 219 -9.49 1.16 3.70
CA PHE A 219 -8.75 1.85 4.78
C PHE A 219 -7.99 3.09 4.32
N PRO A 220 -8.10 4.24 5.02
CA PRO A 220 -7.45 5.50 4.67
C PRO A 220 -5.93 5.55 5.00
N ARG A 221 -5.16 4.57 4.51
CA ARG A 221 -3.73 4.39 4.80
C ARG A 221 -2.83 5.55 4.36
N HIS A 222 -3.18 6.22 3.27
CA HIS A 222 -2.33 7.17 2.57
C HIS A 222 -2.65 8.61 2.95
N SER A 223 -2.15 9.04 4.10
CA SER A 223 -2.40 10.39 4.65
C SER A 223 -3.90 10.68 4.82
N GLY A 224 -4.64 9.73 5.40
CA GLY A 224 -6.08 9.84 5.62
C GLY A 224 -6.93 9.53 4.38
N LYS A 225 -6.34 8.94 3.34
CA LYS A 225 -7.02 8.56 2.09
C LYS A 225 -6.74 7.11 1.71
N ALA A 226 -7.67 6.49 1.00
CA ALA A 226 -7.54 5.11 0.53
C ALA A 226 -7.19 5.09 -0.96
N ASN A 227 -6.27 4.24 -1.39
CA ASN A 227 -6.09 3.99 -2.82
C ASN A 227 -7.01 2.88 -3.28
N VAL A 228 -7.58 3.07 -4.46
CA VAL A 228 -8.47 2.11 -5.11
C VAL A 228 -8.10 1.99 -6.59
N ALA A 229 -8.47 0.86 -7.19
CA ALA A 229 -8.55 0.72 -8.64
C ALA A 229 -9.95 0.28 -9.06
N PHE A 230 -10.35 0.76 -10.23
CA PHE A 230 -11.66 0.53 -10.84
C PHE A 230 -11.57 -0.62 -11.84
N TYR A 231 -12.72 -1.17 -12.23
CA TYR A 231 -12.80 -2.23 -13.23
C TYR A 231 -12.20 -1.83 -14.58
N ASP A 232 -12.14 -0.54 -14.91
CA ASP A 232 -11.49 -0.05 -16.14
C ASP A 232 -9.96 0.07 -16.06
N GLY A 233 -9.34 -0.32 -14.94
CA GLY A 233 -7.89 -0.31 -14.76
C GLY A 233 -7.32 1.00 -14.21
N ARG A 234 -8.12 2.07 -14.10
CA ARG A 234 -7.67 3.30 -13.45
C ARG A 234 -7.52 3.10 -11.95
N ALA A 235 -6.50 3.71 -11.37
CA ALA A 235 -6.36 3.81 -9.93
C ALA A 235 -6.31 5.26 -9.46
N LYS A 236 -6.94 5.50 -8.30
CA LYS A 236 -7.15 6.81 -7.70
C LYS A 236 -7.06 6.74 -6.18
N THR A 237 -6.62 7.83 -5.57
CA THR A 237 -6.71 8.05 -4.13
C THR A 237 -8.04 8.74 -3.79
N LEU A 238 -8.82 8.16 -2.89
CA LEU A 238 -10.14 8.61 -2.48
C LEU A 238 -10.18 9.02 -1.01
N ASP A 239 -11.06 9.96 -0.70
CA ASP A 239 -11.40 10.29 0.67
C ASP A 239 -12.51 9.34 1.15
N VAL A 240 -12.25 8.51 2.15
CA VAL A 240 -13.19 7.46 2.56
C VAL A 240 -14.51 8.04 3.06
N GLN A 241 -14.47 9.16 3.79
CA GLN A 241 -15.66 9.82 4.31
C GLN A 241 -16.52 10.36 3.16
N LYS A 242 -15.92 11.22 2.33
CA LYS A 242 -16.64 11.93 1.27
C LYS A 242 -17.02 11.05 0.08
N ASP A 243 -16.15 10.12 -0.30
CA ASP A 243 -16.33 9.33 -1.53
C ASP A 243 -17.02 8.00 -1.29
N LEU A 244 -17.06 7.47 -0.06
CA LEU A 244 -17.66 6.17 0.25
C LEU A 244 -18.76 6.27 1.31
N VAL A 245 -18.48 6.80 2.50
CA VAL A 245 -19.45 6.83 3.62
C VAL A 245 -20.66 7.70 3.28
N GLU A 246 -20.45 8.87 2.68
CA GLU A 246 -21.51 9.80 2.27
C GLU A 246 -22.26 9.36 0.98
N LYS A 247 -21.68 8.44 0.18
CA LYS A 247 -22.21 8.02 -1.13
C LYS A 247 -22.66 6.56 -1.11
N GLN A 248 -23.76 6.31 -0.42
CA GLN A 248 -24.28 4.97 -0.17
C GLN A 248 -25.08 4.38 -1.35
N ALA A 249 -25.65 3.18 -1.14
CA ALA A 249 -26.54 2.52 -2.06
C ALA A 249 -27.64 3.46 -2.59
N GLY A 250 -27.82 3.51 -3.91
CA GLY A 250 -28.78 4.40 -4.56
C GLY A 250 -28.24 5.79 -4.93
N ASP A 251 -27.10 6.21 -4.40
CA ASP A 251 -26.45 7.47 -4.82
C ASP A 251 -25.79 7.30 -6.21
N PRO A 252 -25.98 8.23 -7.17
CA PRO A 252 -25.32 8.18 -8.47
C PRO A 252 -23.79 8.20 -8.42
N GLY A 253 -23.21 8.67 -7.32
CA GLY A 253 -21.78 8.71 -7.02
C GLY A 253 -21.28 7.53 -6.20
N CYS A 254 -22.13 6.55 -5.87
CA CYS A 254 -21.71 5.33 -5.18
C CYS A 254 -20.67 4.56 -6.01
N LEU A 255 -19.52 4.27 -5.42
CA LEU A 255 -18.38 3.69 -6.14
C LEU A 255 -18.23 2.17 -5.96
N PHE A 256 -19.03 1.54 -5.12
CA PHE A 256 -18.83 0.14 -4.72
C PHE A 256 -20.01 -0.78 -5.04
N MET A 257 -21.15 -0.22 -5.48
CA MET A 257 -22.31 -0.98 -5.94
C MET A 257 -22.44 -0.97 -7.46
N ASN A 258 -23.08 -2.02 -8.00
CA ASN A 258 -23.37 -2.15 -9.42
C ASN A 258 -24.77 -1.58 -9.77
N ASN A 259 -24.95 -0.27 -9.52
CA ASN A 259 -26.21 0.44 -9.73
C ASN A 259 -26.41 0.83 -11.20
#